data_AF-A0A840R9G6-F1
#
_entry.id   AF-A0A840R9G6-F1
#
_cell.length_a   1.000
_cell.length_b   1.000
_cell.length_c   1.000
_cell.angle_alpha   90.00
_cell.angle_beta   90.00
_cell.angle_gamma   90.00
#
_symmetry.space_group_name_H-M   'P 1'
#
loop_
_entity.id
_entity.type
_entity.pdbx_description
1 polymer ?
#
loop_
_entity_poly.entity_id
_entity_poly.type
_entity_poly.pdbx_seq_one_letter_code
_entity_poly.pdbx_strand_id
1 'polypeptide(L)'
;MSSLAIPRPRRALGVMRRMREGFPILEAGQSSLTTWQDGCGQEAAMWLSFFNHYGWVESSEWANGVKAWALSDKGNLVLEEGERWWEHLSWSQRLYVCFFG
;
A
#
# COMPACT_ATOMS: atom_id res chain seq x y z
N MET A 1 6.90 0.08 -17.59
CA MET A 1 5.93 -0.57 -16.69
C MET A 1 4.68 -0.89 -17.49
N SER A 2 4.53 -2.14 -17.93
CA SER A 2 3.33 -2.60 -18.64
C SER A 2 2.16 -2.70 -17.65
N SER A 3 1.18 -1.81 -17.81
CA SER A 3 -0.25 -1.89 -17.41
C SER A 3 -0.69 -2.39 -16.02
N LEU A 4 0.14 -2.35 -14.99
CA LEU A 4 -0.30 -2.64 -13.62
C LEU A 4 -0.90 -1.38 -13.00
N ALA A 5 -2.20 -1.16 -13.22
CA ALA A 5 -2.93 -0.03 -12.66
C ALA A 5 -3.20 -0.29 -11.16
N ILE A 6 -2.27 0.16 -10.31
CA ILE A 6 -2.47 0.16 -8.85
C ILE A 6 -3.71 1.01 -8.55
N PRO A 7 -4.72 0.50 -7.82
CA PRO A 7 -5.88 1.28 -7.43
C PRO A 7 -5.45 2.47 -6.55
N ARG A 8 -5.86 3.69 -6.91
CA ARG A 8 -5.54 4.91 -6.14
C ARG A 8 -4.04 5.03 -5.87
N PRO A 9 -3.21 5.11 -6.92
CA PRO A 9 -1.77 4.89 -6.83
C PRO A 9 -1.10 5.86 -5.84
N ARG A 10 -1.56 7.12 -5.77
CA ARG A 10 -1.00 8.09 -4.81
C ARG A 10 -1.26 7.70 -3.36
N ARG A 11 -2.44 7.16 -3.05
CA ARG A 11 -2.79 6.71 -1.70
C ARG A 11 -2.09 5.40 -1.36
N ALA A 12 -2.02 4.47 -2.31
CA ALA A 12 -1.26 3.23 -2.20
C ALA A 12 0.22 3.52 -1.85
N LEU A 13 0.88 4.45 -2.56
CA LEU A 13 2.24 4.90 -2.23
C LEU A 13 2.33 5.49 -0.83
N GLY A 14 1.30 6.23 -0.40
CA GLY A 14 1.23 6.75 0.97
C GLY A 14 1.21 5.62 2.01
N VAL A 15 0.42 4.57 1.80
CA VAL A 15 0.38 3.40 2.69
C VAL A 15 1.72 2.67 2.69
N MET A 16 2.27 2.37 1.51
CA MET A 16 3.59 1.71 1.39
C MET A 16 4.70 2.51 2.09
N ARG A 17 4.70 3.86 1.97
CA ARG A 17 5.62 4.73 2.72
C ARG A 17 5.56 4.50 4.22
N ARG A 18 4.35 4.46 4.81
CA ARG A 18 4.17 4.22 6.25
C ARG A 18 4.59 2.80 6.64
N MET A 19 4.33 1.81 5.80
CA MET A 19 4.82 0.45 6.03
C MET A 19 6.35 0.39 6.08
N ARG A 20 7.05 1.10 5.17
CA ARG A 20 8.51 1.23 5.20
C ARG A 20 9.03 1.95 6.47
N GLU A 21 8.24 2.86 7.03
CA GLU A 21 8.53 3.55 8.29
C GLU A 21 8.25 2.68 9.54
N GLY A 22 7.83 1.42 9.37
CA GLY A 22 7.57 0.49 10.47
C GLY A 22 6.11 0.47 10.95
N PHE A 23 5.17 1.01 10.16
CA PHE A 23 3.73 0.95 10.43
C PHE A 23 3.05 -0.09 9.53
N PRO A 24 3.03 -1.39 9.90
CA PRO A 24 2.43 -2.44 9.09
C PRO A 24 0.91 -2.28 8.99
N ILE A 25 0.32 -2.96 8.01
CA ILE A 25 -1.13 -3.19 7.99
C ILE A 25 -1.42 -4.33 8.98
N LEU A 26 -2.32 -4.11 9.93
CA LEU A 26 -2.71 -5.12 10.91
C LEU A 26 -4.02 -5.76 10.49
N GLU A 27 -4.05 -7.08 10.40
CA GLU A 27 -5.24 -7.89 10.13
C GLU A 27 -5.57 -8.71 11.39
N ALA A 28 -6.65 -8.33 12.07
CA ALA A 28 -7.12 -8.99 13.29
C ALA A 28 -8.10 -10.15 13.02
N GLY A 29 -8.56 -10.30 11.76
CA GLY A 29 -9.48 -11.34 11.34
C GLY A 29 -10.05 -11.05 9.95
N GLN A 30 -10.89 -11.95 9.42
CA GLN A 30 -11.54 -11.73 8.13
C GLN A 30 -12.30 -10.40 8.12
N SER A 31 -11.85 -9.45 7.29
CA SER A 31 -12.42 -8.10 7.15
C SER A 31 -12.20 -7.15 8.35
N SER A 32 -11.33 -7.49 9.30
CA SER A 32 -10.92 -6.60 10.40
C SER A 32 -9.48 -6.15 10.19
N LEU A 33 -9.32 -4.95 9.62
CA LEU A 33 -8.03 -4.38 9.24
C LEU A 33 -7.86 -3.01 9.88
N THR A 34 -6.69 -2.77 10.45
CA THR A 34 -6.25 -1.45 10.91
C THR A 34 -5.05 -1.03 10.10
N THR A 35 -5.08 0.21 9.61
CA THR A 35 -3.92 0.86 8.99
C THR A 35 -3.65 2.16 9.72
N TRP A 36 -2.48 2.75 9.48
CA TRP A 36 -2.17 4.09 10.00
C TRP A 36 -3.19 5.17 9.57
N GLN A 37 -3.92 4.95 8.47
CA GLN A 37 -5.06 5.80 8.09
C GLN A 37 -6.34 5.25 8.75
N ASP A 38 -6.54 5.59 10.04
CA ASP A 38 -7.83 5.38 10.69
C ASP A 38 -8.93 6.08 9.86
N GLY A 39 -9.91 5.31 9.38
CA GLY A 39 -11.03 5.81 8.57
C GLY A 39 -11.11 5.30 7.12
N CYS A 40 -10.10 4.59 6.60
CA CYS A 40 -10.10 4.05 5.23
C CYS A 40 -9.99 2.51 5.15
N GLY A 41 -10.61 1.79 6.09
CA GLY A 41 -10.51 0.32 6.20
C GLY A 41 -10.86 -0.47 4.92
N GLN A 42 -11.82 0.01 4.12
CA GLN A 42 -12.18 -0.63 2.84
C GLN A 42 -11.05 -0.52 1.80
N GLU A 43 -10.36 0.62 1.73
CA GLU A 43 -9.24 0.82 0.81
C GLU A 43 -8.00 0.04 1.29
N ALA A 44 -7.79 -0.02 2.60
CA ALA A 44 -6.76 -0.85 3.20
C ALA A 44 -6.90 -2.33 2.82
N ALA A 45 -8.12 -2.88 2.88
CA ALA A 45 -8.38 -4.25 2.46
C ALA A 45 -8.09 -4.48 0.97
N MET A 46 -8.49 -3.53 0.12
CA MET A 46 -8.22 -3.56 -1.31
C MET A 46 -6.71 -3.54 -1.59
N TRP A 47 -5.96 -2.62 -0.99
CA TRP A 47 -4.52 -2.54 -1.17
C TRP A 47 -3.81 -3.75 -0.61
N LEU A 48 -4.19 -4.23 0.58
CA LEU A 48 -3.59 -5.43 1.15
C LEU A 48 -3.78 -6.64 0.24
N SER A 49 -5.01 -6.87 -0.25
CA SER A 49 -5.29 -7.94 -1.21
C SER A 49 -4.45 -7.81 -2.48
N PHE A 50 -4.35 -6.60 -3.04
CA PHE A 50 -3.56 -6.30 -4.22
C PHE A 50 -2.06 -6.53 -3.98
N PHE A 51 -1.50 -5.96 -2.91
CA PHE A 51 -0.09 -6.09 -2.56
C PHE A 51 0.28 -7.55 -2.30
N ASN A 52 -0.57 -8.29 -1.59
CA ASN A 52 -0.36 -9.70 -1.31
C ASN A 52 -0.39 -10.52 -2.61
N HIS A 53 -1.35 -10.26 -3.51
CA HIS A 53 -1.43 -10.93 -4.80
C HIS A 53 -0.15 -10.79 -5.64
N TYR A 54 0.50 -9.62 -5.59
CA TYR A 54 1.75 -9.39 -6.33
C TYR A 54 3.03 -9.70 -5.53
N GLY A 55 2.92 -10.18 -4.29
CA GLY A 55 4.06 -10.51 -3.43
C GLY A 55 4.85 -9.28 -2.97
N TRP A 56 4.19 -8.14 -2.81
CA TRP A 56 4.81 -6.89 -2.34
C TRP A 56 4.80 -6.75 -0.82
N VAL A 57 4.12 -7.67 -0.14
CA VAL A 57 4.02 -7.70 1.32
C VAL A 57 4.28 -9.09 1.84
N GLU A 58 4.72 -9.14 3.09
CA GLU A 58 4.94 -10.36 3.86
C GLU A 58 4.23 -10.22 5.20
N SER A 59 3.64 -11.33 5.68
CA SER A 59 2.94 -11.36 6.95
C SER A 59 3.80 -12.00 8.04
N SER A 60 3.86 -11.35 9.20
CA SER A 60 4.27 -11.97 10.46
C SER A 60 3.04 -12.12 11.36
N GLU A 61 2.84 -13.31 11.94
CA GLU A 61 1.75 -13.57 12.86
C GLU A 61 2.18 -13.32 14.31
N TRP A 62 1.34 -12.60 15.06
CA TRP A 62 1.55 -12.34 16.49
C TRP A 62 0.85 -13.42 17.32
N ALA A 63 1.28 -13.57 18.59
CA ALA A 63 0.78 -14.61 19.49
C ALA A 63 -0.76 -14.55 19.76
N ASN A 64 -1.40 -13.42 19.47
CA ASN A 64 -2.84 -13.21 19.61
C ASN A 64 -3.62 -13.46 18.29
N GLY A 65 -2.99 -14.00 17.25
CA GLY A 65 -3.62 -14.28 15.95
C GLY A 65 -3.75 -13.08 15.02
N VAL A 66 -3.21 -11.92 15.41
CA VAL A 66 -3.13 -10.73 14.55
C VAL A 66 -1.99 -10.92 13.56
N LYS A 67 -2.24 -10.70 12.27
CA LYS A 67 -1.20 -10.65 11.23
C LYS A 67 -0.75 -9.22 11.00
N ALA A 68 0.55 -8.99 11.14
CA ALA A 68 1.18 -7.74 10.73
C ALA A 68 1.81 -7.91 9.35
N TRP A 69 1.34 -7.11 8.39
CA TRP A 69 1.81 -7.11 7.01
C TRP A 69 2.81 -5.97 6.81
N ALA A 70 4.05 -6.32 6.47
CA ALA A 70 5.12 -5.38 6.14
C ALA A 70 5.45 -5.46 4.64
N LEU A 71 6.18 -4.48 4.11
CA LEU A 71 6.69 -4.57 2.74
C LEU A 71 7.76 -5.65 2.65
N SER A 72 7.67 -6.48 1.61
CA SER A 72 8.77 -7.35 1.20
C SER A 72 9.87 -6.54 0.53
N ASP A 73 11.02 -7.16 0.26
CA ASP A 73 12.08 -6.55 -0.57
C ASP A 73 11.55 -6.09 -1.93
N LYS A 74 10.68 -6.90 -2.54
CA LYS A 74 9.99 -6.56 -3.78
C LYS A 74 9.06 -5.36 -3.60
N GLY A 75 8.33 -5.29 -2.50
CA GLY A 75 7.48 -4.15 -2.15
C GLY A 75 8.27 -2.85 -2.00
N ASN A 76 9.45 -2.91 -1.40
CA ASN A 76 10.34 -1.75 -1.27
C ASN A 76 10.84 -1.26 -2.64
N LEU A 77 11.21 -2.16 -3.55
CA LEU A 77 11.59 -1.79 -4.92
C LEU A 77 10.44 -1.10 -5.66
N VAL A 78 9.22 -1.65 -5.54
CA VAL A 78 8.02 -1.05 -6.16
C VAL A 78 7.71 0.32 -5.57
N LEU A 79 7.90 0.50 -4.26
CA LEU A 79 7.76 1.82 -3.63
C LEU A 79 8.76 2.82 -4.22
N GLU A 80 10.03 2.46 -4.36
CA GLU A 80 11.05 3.33 -4.95
C GLU A 80 10.77 3.69 -6.41
N GLU A 81 10.28 2.74 -7.21
CA GLU A 81 9.82 3.01 -8.58
C GLU A 81 8.61 3.94 -8.59
N GLY A 82 7.68 3.75 -7.66
CA GLY A 82 6.48 4.58 -7.51
C GLY A 82 6.79 6.00 -7.05
N GLU A 83 7.72 6.20 -6.12
CA GLU A 83 8.20 7.53 -5.74
C GLU A 83 8.87 8.24 -6.92
N ARG A 84 9.73 7.54 -7.66
CA ARG A 84 10.32 8.08 -8.90
C ARG A 84 9.25 8.46 -9.90
N TRP A 85 8.26 7.60 -10.15
CA TRP A 85 7.14 7.92 -11.04
C TRP A 85 6.42 9.22 -10.60
N TRP A 86 6.10 9.34 -9.31
CA TRP A 86 5.42 10.52 -8.77
C TRP A 86 6.23 11.81 -8.94
N GLU A 87 7.55 11.72 -8.73
CA GLU A 87 8.47 12.84 -8.91
C GLU A 87 8.53 13.31 -10.37
N HIS A 88 8.46 12.39 -11.33
CA HIS A 88 8.48 12.70 -12.76
C HIS A 88 7.16 13.26 -13.31
N LEU A 89 6.06 13.18 -12.56
CA LEU A 89 4.79 13.76 -12.98
C LEU A 89 4.83 15.28 -12.97
N SER A 90 4.26 15.89 -14.02
CA SER A 90 3.96 17.32 -14.04
C SER A 90 2.88 17.67 -13.01
N TRP A 91 2.78 18.95 -12.65
CA TRP A 91 1.77 19.42 -11.70
C TRP A 91 0.33 19.06 -12.13
N SER A 92 0.01 19.13 -13.43
CA SER A 92 -1.31 18.79 -13.95
C SER A 92 -1.59 17.29 -13.89
N GLN A 93 -0.58 16.45 -14.15
CA GLN A 93 -0.69 15.00 -13.99
C GLN A 93 -0.88 14.61 -12.53
N ARG A 94 -0.16 15.26 -11.60
CA ARG A 94 -0.33 15.05 -10.16
C ARG A 94 -1.74 15.40 -9.70
N LEU A 95 -2.30 16.52 -10.16
CA LEU A 95 -3.69 16.88 -9.86
C LEU A 95 -4.67 15.83 -10.40
N TYR A 96 -4.49 15.39 -11.64
CA TYR A 96 -5.34 14.35 -12.24
C TYR A 96 -5.35 13.07 -11.38
N VAL A 97 -4.18 12.59 -10.98
CA VAL A 97 -4.05 11.39 -10.13
C VAL A 97 -4.70 11.60 -8.75
N CYS A 98 -4.58 12.79 -8.15
CA CYS A 98 -5.19 13.06 -6.85
C CYS A 98 -6.73 13.06 -6.89
N PHE A 99 -7.34 13.50 -7.98
CA PHE A 99 -8.80 13.66 -8.09
C PHE A 99 -9.50 12.49 -8.78
N PHE A 100 -8.83 11.82 -9.72
CA PHE A 100 -9.44 10.80 -10.59
C PHE A 100 -8.72 9.45 -10.57
N GLY A 101 -7.58 9.36 -9.88
CA GLY A 101 -6.77 8.14 -9.75
C GLY A 101 -7.17 7.24 -8.59
#